data_AF-L0GU70-F1
#
_entry.id   AF-L0GU70-F1
#
_cell.length_a   1.000
_cell.length_b   1.000
_cell.length_c   1.000
_cell.angle_alpha   90.00
_cell.angle_beta   90.00
_cell.angle_gamma   90.00
#
_symmetry.space_group_name_H-M   'P 1'
#
loop_
_entity.id
_entity.type
_entity.pdbx_description
1 polymer ?
#
loop_
_entity_poly.entity_id
_entity_poly.type
_entity_poly.pdbx_seq_one_letter_code
_entity_poly.pdbx_strand_id
1 'polypeptide(L)'
;MLPQDLHIHTTWSHGDSAVVPEQTIELIAALGHARIVGISDHFEYVVEHFVDYETAVRNAGLRLGIEVDGHPWVDAALAVDCDYRIFHCYDRAADYRALERLLASAAPVIVAHPNALDTDLRRVPPGCLVEINNRYVWRCDWRGFYGPHVGRFEFVIGSDAHQPNWLGQSVARHVAAELGVRERLLFSSGGP
;
A
#
# COMPACT_ATOMS: atom_id res chain seq x y z
N MET A 1 -14.77 -3.88 12.54
CA MET A 1 -14.43 -3.86 11.11
C MET A 1 -13.55 -2.66 10.85
N LEU A 2 -12.46 -2.83 10.11
CA LEU A 2 -11.54 -1.73 9.80
C LEU A 2 -12.16 -0.80 8.73
N PRO A 3 -11.91 0.51 8.75
CA PRO A 3 -12.36 1.43 7.69
C PRO A 3 -11.86 1.07 6.29
N GLN A 4 -10.58 0.73 6.17
CA GLN A 4 -9.88 0.49 4.91
C GLN A 4 -8.63 -0.38 5.17
N ASP A 5 -8.29 -1.22 4.19
CA ASP A 5 -6.97 -1.85 4.07
C ASP A 5 -6.63 -2.00 2.58
N LEU A 6 -5.58 -1.31 2.13
CA LEU A 6 -5.18 -1.25 0.72
C LEU A 6 -3.82 -1.88 0.47
N HIS A 7 -3.13 -2.34 1.52
CA HIS A 7 -1.82 -2.95 1.40
C HIS A 7 -1.91 -4.40 1.84
N ILE A 8 -2.25 -5.28 0.89
CA ILE A 8 -2.42 -6.71 1.11
C ILE A 8 -1.81 -7.45 -0.06
N HIS A 9 -0.98 -8.43 0.27
CA HIS A 9 -0.35 -9.35 -0.66
C HIS A 9 -1.09 -10.67 -0.66
N THR A 10 -1.04 -11.37 -1.78
CA THR A 10 -1.71 -12.64 -2.00
C THR A 10 -0.78 -13.64 -2.69
N THR A 11 -1.28 -14.83 -2.96
CA THR A 11 -0.59 -15.86 -3.74
C THR A 11 -0.14 -15.40 -5.15
N TRP A 12 -0.60 -14.24 -5.63
CA TRP A 12 -0.09 -13.62 -6.86
C TRP A 12 1.34 -13.08 -6.72
N SER A 13 1.75 -12.67 -5.51
CA SER A 13 3.13 -12.40 -5.14
C SER A 13 3.94 -13.69 -4.90
N HIS A 14 3.92 -14.60 -5.88
CA HIS A 14 4.40 -15.98 -5.77
C HIS A 14 5.90 -16.14 -5.42
N GLY A 15 6.72 -15.11 -5.65
CA GLY A 15 8.13 -15.11 -5.27
C GLY A 15 8.41 -14.60 -3.85
N ASP A 16 7.41 -14.05 -3.16
CA ASP A 16 7.55 -13.57 -1.79
C ASP A 16 7.37 -14.70 -0.78
N SER A 17 8.46 -15.08 -0.12
CA SER A 17 8.49 -16.15 0.88
C SER A 17 7.64 -15.90 2.14
N ALA A 18 7.19 -14.66 2.39
CA ALA A 18 6.28 -14.35 3.48
C ALA A 18 4.82 -14.68 3.14
N VAL A 19 4.48 -14.79 1.85
CA VAL A 19 3.15 -15.18 1.39
C VAL A 19 2.95 -16.68 1.58
N VAL A 20 1.86 -17.03 2.26
CA VAL A 20 1.44 -18.43 2.46
C VAL A 20 0.36 -18.82 1.45
N PRO A 21 0.24 -20.10 1.08
CA PRO A 21 -0.76 -20.57 0.11
C PRO A 21 -2.22 -20.22 0.48
N GLU A 22 -2.50 -20.05 1.77
CA GLU A 22 -3.82 -19.67 2.26
C GLU A 22 -4.18 -18.20 1.99
N GLN A 23 -3.20 -17.34 1.72
CA GLN A 23 -3.43 -15.91 1.47
C GLN A 23 -3.95 -15.66 0.04
N THR A 24 -5.13 -16.20 -0.27
CA THR A 24 -5.77 -16.03 -1.59
C THR A 24 -6.71 -14.83 -1.60
N ILE A 25 -6.99 -14.30 -2.79
CA ILE A 25 -7.96 -13.23 -3.01
C ILE A 25 -9.35 -13.63 -2.47
N GLU A 26 -9.76 -14.89 -2.70
CA GLU A 26 -11.07 -15.40 -2.28
C GLU A 26 -11.19 -15.43 -0.75
N LEU A 27 -10.12 -15.84 -0.05
CA LEU A 27 -10.13 -15.83 1.41
C LEU A 27 -10.24 -14.39 1.94
N ILE A 28 -9.45 -13.46 1.41
CA ILE A 28 -9.47 -12.05 1.83
C ILE A 28 -10.86 -11.44 1.60
N ALA A 29 -11.45 -11.68 0.42
CA ALA A 29 -12.80 -11.23 0.10
C ALA A 29 -13.85 -11.83 1.05
N ALA A 30 -13.76 -13.13 1.36
CA ALA A 30 -14.69 -13.82 2.25
C ALA A 30 -14.58 -13.35 3.71
N LEU A 31 -13.39 -13.01 4.19
CA LEU A 31 -13.17 -12.51 5.54
C LEU A 31 -13.74 -11.10 5.73
N GLY A 32 -13.65 -10.24 4.70
CA GLY A 32 -14.20 -8.89 4.74
C GLY A 32 -13.74 -8.08 5.96
N HIS A 33 -12.46 -8.17 6.31
CA HIS A 33 -11.91 -7.60 7.56
C HIS A 33 -12.00 -6.07 7.62
N ALA A 34 -11.99 -5.43 6.44
CA ALA A 34 -12.18 -3.99 6.26
C ALA A 34 -13.37 -3.68 5.35
N ARG A 35 -13.93 -2.48 5.49
CA ARG A 35 -15.04 -2.00 4.64
C ARG A 35 -14.58 -1.68 3.21
N ILE A 36 -13.35 -1.21 3.05
CA ILE A 36 -12.71 -0.97 1.76
C ILE A 36 -11.47 -1.86 1.74
N VAL A 37 -11.43 -2.82 0.84
CA VAL A 37 -10.32 -3.76 0.72
C VAL A 37 -9.73 -3.61 -0.67
N GLY A 38 -8.42 -3.48 -0.73
CA GLY A 38 -7.65 -3.50 -1.97
C GLY A 38 -6.55 -4.54 -1.90
N ILE A 39 -6.24 -5.12 -3.05
CA ILE A 39 -5.12 -6.04 -3.25
C ILE A 39 -4.03 -5.29 -3.99
N SER A 40 -2.80 -5.38 -3.50
CA SER A 40 -1.65 -4.63 -4.02
C SER A 40 -0.41 -5.51 -4.04
N ASP A 41 -0.52 -6.65 -4.71
CA ASP A 41 0.61 -7.56 -4.90
C ASP A 41 1.82 -6.86 -5.55
N HIS A 42 3.01 -7.38 -5.27
CA HIS A 42 4.27 -6.93 -5.86
C HIS A 42 4.19 -6.97 -7.39
N PHE A 43 4.38 -5.81 -8.02
CA PHE A 43 4.11 -5.63 -9.44
C PHE A 43 4.97 -6.50 -10.33
N GLU A 44 6.22 -6.74 -9.94
CA GLU A 44 7.18 -7.60 -10.64
C GLU A 44 6.68 -9.05 -10.81
N TYR A 45 5.78 -9.52 -9.95
CA TYR A 45 5.23 -10.87 -10.03
C TYR A 45 3.93 -10.96 -10.83
N VAL A 46 3.25 -9.83 -11.03
CA VAL A 46 1.95 -9.79 -11.72
C VAL A 46 2.01 -9.16 -13.11
N VAL A 47 3.07 -8.41 -13.45
CA VAL A 47 3.17 -7.64 -14.69
C VAL A 47 2.94 -8.47 -15.96
N GLU A 48 3.46 -9.70 -16.03
CA GLU A 48 3.30 -10.58 -17.21
C GLU A 48 1.88 -11.15 -17.34
N HIS A 49 1.13 -11.16 -16.25
CA HIS A 49 -0.23 -11.72 -16.15
C HIS A 49 -1.23 -10.69 -15.63
N PHE A 50 -0.99 -9.40 -15.87
CA PHE A 50 -1.71 -8.33 -15.21
C PHE A 50 -3.22 -8.37 -15.48
N VAL A 51 -3.63 -8.76 -16.68
CA VAL A 51 -5.06 -8.88 -17.04
C VAL A 51 -5.77 -9.97 -16.22
N ASP A 52 -5.09 -11.09 -15.96
CA ASP A 52 -5.65 -12.18 -15.17
C ASP A 52 -5.71 -11.79 -13.69
N TYR A 53 -4.67 -11.12 -13.19
CA TYR A 53 -4.63 -10.54 -11.85
C TYR A 53 -5.74 -9.51 -11.63
N GLU A 54 -5.87 -8.54 -12.54
CA GLU A 54 -6.94 -7.54 -12.54
C GLU A 54 -8.31 -8.21 -12.51
N THR A 55 -8.53 -9.20 -13.37
CA THR A 55 -9.80 -9.93 -13.46
C THR A 55 -10.11 -10.62 -12.14
N ALA A 56 -9.13 -11.28 -11.51
CA ALA A 56 -9.31 -11.95 -10.23
C ALA A 56 -9.68 -10.97 -9.11
N VAL A 57 -8.95 -9.85 -8.98
CA VAL A 57 -9.19 -8.83 -7.95
C VAL A 57 -10.57 -8.17 -8.14
N ARG A 58 -10.89 -7.76 -9.37
CA ARG A 58 -12.16 -7.06 -9.66
C ARG A 58 -13.37 -7.99 -9.54
N ASN A 59 -13.26 -9.25 -9.98
CA ASN A 59 -14.36 -10.22 -9.82
C ASN A 59 -14.65 -10.54 -8.35
N ALA A 60 -13.65 -10.42 -7.47
CA ALA A 60 -13.83 -10.51 -6.03
C ALA A 60 -14.46 -9.25 -5.39
N GLY A 61 -14.73 -8.21 -6.19
CA GLY A 61 -15.31 -6.94 -5.72
C GLY A 61 -14.33 -6.06 -4.93
N LEU A 62 -13.02 -6.30 -5.08
CA LEU A 62 -11.97 -5.59 -4.37
C LEU A 62 -11.38 -4.46 -5.22
N ARG A 63 -10.67 -3.53 -4.58
CA ARG A 63 -9.92 -2.46 -5.27
C ARG A 63 -8.62 -3.01 -5.85
N LEU A 64 -8.32 -2.63 -7.08
CA LEU A 64 -7.10 -3.06 -7.78
C LEU A 64 -5.96 -2.09 -7.49
N GLY A 65 -4.97 -2.55 -6.73
CA GLY A 65 -3.70 -1.88 -6.54
C GLY A 65 -2.53 -2.71 -7.05
N ILE A 66 -1.36 -2.07 -7.05
CA ILE A 66 -0.07 -2.72 -7.26
C ILE A 66 0.96 -2.11 -6.30
N GLU A 67 1.87 -2.92 -5.80
CA GLU A 67 3.06 -2.45 -5.10
C GLU A 67 4.24 -2.39 -6.08
N VAL A 68 4.77 -1.20 -6.31
CA VAL A 68 5.84 -0.94 -7.28
C VAL A 68 7.17 -0.90 -6.54
N ASP A 69 8.06 -1.84 -6.89
CA ASP A 69 9.37 -2.00 -6.26
C ASP A 69 10.41 -0.96 -6.72
N GLY A 70 10.15 0.31 -6.40
CA GLY A 70 11.04 1.43 -6.68
C GLY A 70 11.09 1.85 -8.16
N HIS A 71 11.99 2.78 -8.46
CA HIS A 71 12.03 3.43 -9.77
C HIS A 71 12.18 2.53 -11.01
N PRO A 72 12.84 1.34 -10.99
CA PRO A 72 13.00 0.54 -12.20
C PRO A 72 11.68 0.07 -12.82
N TRP A 73 10.63 -0.07 -12.00
CA TRP A 73 9.34 -0.61 -12.42
C TRP A 73 8.31 0.45 -12.83
N VAL A 74 8.63 1.74 -12.64
CA VAL A 74 7.65 2.83 -12.84
C VAL A 74 7.14 2.94 -14.27
N ASP A 75 8.00 2.72 -15.27
CA ASP A 75 7.57 2.79 -16.67
C ASP A 75 6.51 1.73 -16.99
N ALA A 76 6.73 0.50 -16.52
CA ALA A 76 5.78 -0.59 -16.68
C ALA A 76 4.52 -0.37 -15.83
N ALA A 77 4.67 0.13 -14.60
CA ALA A 77 3.54 0.42 -13.71
C ALA A 77 2.63 1.54 -14.24
N LEU A 78 3.16 2.48 -15.02
CA LEU A 78 2.38 3.54 -15.69
C LEU A 78 1.67 3.04 -16.95
N ALA A 79 2.04 1.87 -17.48
CA ALA A 79 1.41 1.29 -18.66
C ALA A 79 0.15 0.48 -18.35
N VAL A 80 -0.13 0.23 -17.06
CA VAL A 80 -1.32 -0.51 -16.60
C VAL A 80 -2.29 0.43 -15.89
N ASP A 81 -3.58 0.11 -15.96
CA ASP A 81 -4.63 0.83 -15.24
C ASP A 81 -4.92 0.16 -13.89
N CYS A 82 -4.96 0.94 -12.82
CA CYS A 82 -5.24 0.47 -11.47
C CYS A 82 -5.84 1.60 -10.63
N ASP A 83 -6.55 1.23 -9.57
CA ASP A 83 -7.29 2.16 -8.74
C ASP A 83 -6.33 2.98 -7.84
N TYR A 84 -5.16 2.43 -7.48
CA TYR A 84 -4.11 3.08 -6.69
C TYR A 84 -2.76 2.37 -6.85
N ARG A 85 -1.67 3.05 -6.45
CA ARG A 85 -0.31 2.49 -6.46
C ARG A 85 0.33 2.63 -5.09
N ILE A 86 0.94 1.55 -4.62
CA ILE A 86 1.87 1.53 -3.50
C ILE A 86 3.29 1.59 -4.08
N PHE A 87 4.20 2.31 -3.42
CA PHE A 87 5.54 2.52 -3.95
C PHE A 87 6.62 2.40 -2.87
N HIS A 88 7.60 1.55 -3.12
CA HIS A 88 8.83 1.45 -2.34
C HIS A 88 9.79 2.61 -2.67
N CYS A 89 10.05 3.50 -1.71
CA CYS A 89 11.04 4.56 -1.85
C CYS A 89 12.31 4.23 -1.04
N TYR A 90 13.41 3.92 -1.72
CA TYR A 90 14.67 3.51 -1.08
C TYR A 90 15.64 4.68 -0.84
N ASP A 91 15.12 5.91 -0.68
CA ASP A 91 15.89 7.16 -0.52
C ASP A 91 16.86 7.49 -1.68
N ARG A 92 16.72 6.84 -2.84
CA ARG A 92 17.52 7.16 -4.04
C ARG A 92 16.91 8.35 -4.77
N ALA A 93 17.73 9.23 -5.33
CA ALA A 93 17.25 10.36 -6.13
C ALA A 93 16.32 9.95 -7.29
N ALA A 94 16.51 8.75 -7.85
CA ALA A 94 15.63 8.20 -8.87
C ALA A 94 14.24 7.84 -8.34
N ASP A 95 14.12 7.38 -7.09
CA ASP A 95 12.83 7.02 -6.48
C ASP A 95 11.95 8.25 -6.27
N TYR A 96 12.53 9.38 -5.87
CA TYR A 96 11.79 10.64 -5.74
C TYR A 96 11.29 11.19 -7.08
N ARG A 97 12.11 11.11 -8.14
CA ARG A 97 11.65 11.45 -9.50
C ARG A 97 10.57 10.49 -9.99
N ALA A 98 10.66 9.22 -9.62
CA ALA A 98 9.63 8.23 -9.89
C ALA A 98 8.30 8.59 -9.20
N LEU A 99 8.32 9.00 -7.93
CA LEU A 99 7.13 9.48 -7.22
C LEU A 99 6.47 10.66 -7.92
N GLU A 100 7.24 11.65 -8.40
CA GLU A 100 6.69 12.78 -9.17
C GLU A 100 5.99 12.32 -10.46
N ARG A 101 6.56 11.33 -11.16
CA ARG A 101 5.97 10.76 -12.37
C ARG A 101 4.69 9.98 -12.08
N LEU A 102 4.68 9.19 -11.01
CA LEU A 102 3.49 8.47 -10.57
C LEU A 102 2.38 9.45 -10.15
N LEU A 103 2.72 10.54 -9.46
CA LEU A 103 1.76 11.59 -9.09
C LEU A 103 1.20 12.37 -10.28
N ALA A 104 1.94 12.44 -11.39
CA ALA A 104 1.44 13.02 -12.62
C ALA A 104 0.38 12.13 -13.30
N SER A 105 0.24 10.87 -12.86
CA SER A 105 -0.88 10.00 -13.24
C SER A 105 -2.16 10.37 -12.45
N ALA A 106 -3.31 9.87 -12.88
CA ALA A 106 -4.58 10.12 -12.19
C ALA A 106 -4.77 9.31 -10.90
N ALA A 107 -3.98 8.25 -10.69
CA ALA A 107 -4.19 7.34 -9.57
C ALA A 107 -3.48 7.84 -8.29
N PRO A 108 -4.08 7.64 -7.10
CA PRO A 108 -3.42 7.90 -5.83
C PRO A 108 -2.12 7.10 -5.68
N VAL A 109 -1.11 7.73 -5.09
CA VAL A 109 0.20 7.13 -4.83
C VAL A 109 0.45 7.10 -3.32
N ILE A 110 0.69 5.90 -2.78
CA ILE A 110 0.98 5.63 -1.38
C ILE A 110 2.46 5.27 -1.26
N VAL A 111 3.22 5.98 -0.42
CA VAL A 111 4.59 5.60 -0.07
C VAL A 111 4.51 4.49 0.98
N ALA A 112 4.93 3.28 0.60
CA ALA A 112 4.86 2.09 1.45
C ALA A 112 5.91 2.11 2.55
N HIS A 113 5.48 1.79 3.78
CA HIS A 113 6.32 1.59 4.98
C HIS A 113 7.64 2.38 4.96
N PRO A 114 7.60 3.72 4.89
CA PRO A 114 8.78 4.55 4.67
C PRO A 114 9.83 4.39 5.77
N ASN A 115 9.41 4.05 7.00
CA ASN A 115 10.30 3.79 8.11
C ASN A 115 11.11 2.49 7.98
N ALA A 116 10.67 1.54 7.17
CA ALA A 116 11.36 0.27 6.93
C ALA A 116 12.36 0.36 5.77
N LEU A 117 12.19 1.34 4.88
CA LEU A 117 13.03 1.56 3.70
C LEU A 117 13.94 2.77 3.81
N ASP A 118 14.09 3.32 5.02
CA ASP A 118 14.87 4.53 5.31
C ASP A 118 14.48 5.73 4.42
N THR A 119 13.21 5.82 4.00
CA THR A 119 12.73 6.90 3.13
C THR A 119 12.82 8.24 3.85
N ASP A 120 13.51 9.22 3.25
CA ASP A 120 13.46 10.60 3.73
C ASP A 120 12.14 11.27 3.32
N LEU A 121 11.19 11.34 4.26
CA LEU A 121 9.88 11.99 4.06
C LEU A 121 9.98 13.48 3.76
N ARG A 122 11.12 14.14 4.02
CA ARG A 122 11.32 15.54 3.63
C ARG A 122 11.39 15.70 2.12
N ARG A 123 11.82 14.65 1.40
CA ARG A 123 12.01 14.62 -0.05
C ARG A 123 10.80 14.06 -0.80
N VAL A 124 9.89 13.37 -0.13
CA VAL A 124 8.65 12.84 -0.72
C VAL A 124 7.75 14.00 -1.20
N PRO A 125 7.25 13.99 -2.45
CA PRO A 125 6.34 15.04 -2.93
C PRO A 125 5.04 15.11 -2.09
N PRO A 126 4.56 16.30 -1.68
CA PRO A 126 3.37 16.44 -0.82
C PRO A 126 2.06 15.88 -1.36
N GLY A 127 1.96 15.63 -2.67
CA GLY A 127 0.78 14.99 -3.27
C GLY A 127 0.69 13.48 -3.00
N CYS A 128 1.78 12.85 -2.53
CA CYS A 128 1.76 11.46 -2.11
C CYS A 128 1.04 11.29 -0.77
N LEU A 129 0.44 10.12 -0.60
CA LEU A 129 -0.03 9.62 0.68
C LEU A 129 1.12 8.90 1.37
N VAL A 130 1.14 8.93 2.70
CA VAL A 130 2.14 8.20 3.50
C VAL A 130 1.46 7.07 4.26
N GLU A 131 2.01 5.87 4.15
CA GLU A 131 1.51 4.73 4.90
C GLU A 131 2.05 4.71 6.34
N ILE A 132 1.16 4.49 7.32
CA ILE A 132 1.53 3.94 8.62
C ILE A 132 1.29 2.44 8.57
N ASN A 133 2.37 1.69 8.39
CA ASN A 133 2.33 0.27 8.09
C ASN A 133 2.34 -0.59 9.36
N ASN A 134 1.35 -1.47 9.52
CA ASN A 134 1.20 -2.27 10.73
C ASN A 134 2.36 -3.27 10.95
N ARG A 135 2.93 -3.82 9.88
CA ARG A 135 4.03 -4.78 9.96
C ARG A 135 5.31 -4.18 10.52
N TYR A 136 5.57 -2.90 10.24
CA TYR A 136 6.87 -2.28 10.53
C TYR A 136 6.87 -1.11 11.51
N VAL A 137 5.74 -0.45 11.77
CA VAL A 137 5.72 0.79 12.56
C VAL A 137 6.25 0.64 14.00
N TRP A 138 6.17 -0.56 14.58
CA TRP A 138 6.68 -0.85 15.93
C TRP A 138 8.20 -0.95 16.01
N ARG A 139 8.91 -0.98 14.86
CA ARG A 139 10.36 -1.19 14.78
C ARG A 139 11.17 0.10 14.81
N CYS A 140 10.55 1.27 14.93
CA CYS A 140 11.24 2.55 14.95
C CYS A 140 10.70 3.52 16.00
N ASP A 141 11.40 4.65 16.20
CA ASP A 141 10.84 5.83 16.86
C ASP A 141 9.86 6.53 15.90
N TRP A 142 8.64 6.00 15.82
CA TRP A 142 7.59 6.54 14.96
C TRP A 142 7.18 7.96 15.35
N ARG A 143 7.39 8.41 16.60
CA ARG A 143 7.13 9.80 17.01
C ARG A 143 8.13 10.73 16.34
N GLY A 144 9.42 10.41 16.41
CA GLY A 144 10.47 11.16 15.74
C GLY A 144 10.38 11.09 14.21
N PHE A 145 10.03 9.93 13.66
CA PHE A 145 9.97 9.71 12.21
C PHE A 145 8.75 10.36 11.55
N TYR A 146 7.52 10.07 12.02
CA TYR A 146 6.29 10.57 11.39
C TYR A 146 5.84 11.91 11.94
N GLY A 147 6.08 12.20 13.23
CA GLY A 147 5.59 13.38 13.93
C GLY A 147 5.85 14.72 13.22
N PRO A 148 7.08 14.99 12.72
CA PRO A 148 7.39 16.22 11.99
C PRO A 148 6.61 16.41 10.67
N HIS A 149 5.93 15.36 10.20
CA HIS A 149 5.29 15.31 8.88
C HIS A 149 3.76 15.19 8.93
N VAL A 150 3.16 15.11 10.12
CA VAL A 150 1.69 14.97 10.30
C VAL A 150 0.90 16.08 9.59
N GLY A 151 1.42 17.31 9.59
CA GLY A 151 0.77 18.45 8.91
C GLY A 151 1.09 18.57 7.41
N ARG A 152 1.98 17.74 6.87
CA ARG A 152 2.43 17.81 5.47
C ARG A 152 1.73 16.80 4.57
N PHE A 153 1.41 15.62 5.10
CA PHE A 153 0.86 14.52 4.31
C PHE A 153 -0.51 14.10 4.84
N GLU A 154 -1.33 13.57 3.93
CA GLU A 154 -2.42 12.69 4.28
C GLU A 154 -1.88 11.26 4.48
N PHE A 155 -2.46 10.53 5.43
CA PHE A 155 -1.96 9.21 5.83
C PHE A 155 -2.98 8.12 5.56
N VAL A 156 -2.51 6.97 5.11
CA VAL A 156 -3.28 5.72 5.04
C VAL A 156 -2.74 4.71 6.04
N ILE A 157 -3.58 3.78 6.46
CA ILE A 157 -3.19 2.72 7.38
C ILE A 157 -3.30 1.39 6.62
N GLY A 158 -2.21 0.65 6.55
CA GLY A 158 -2.11 -0.62 5.83
C GLY A 158 -1.64 -1.75 6.73
N SER A 159 -2.10 -2.96 6.44
CA SER A 159 -1.64 -4.16 7.15
C SER A 159 -0.29 -4.67 6.64
N ASP A 160 -0.05 -4.55 5.33
CA ASP A 160 1.02 -5.25 4.61
C ASP A 160 0.95 -6.77 4.85
N ALA A 161 -0.29 -7.28 4.79
CA ALA A 161 -0.58 -8.66 5.12
C ALA A 161 -0.16 -9.60 3.99
N HIS A 162 0.76 -10.51 4.31
CA HIS A 162 1.16 -11.63 3.46
C HIS A 162 0.53 -12.95 3.93
N GLN A 163 -0.15 -12.93 5.08
CA GLN A 163 -0.75 -14.11 5.71
C GLN A 163 -2.10 -13.75 6.34
N PRO A 164 -3.04 -14.71 6.50
CA PRO A 164 -4.39 -14.38 6.97
C PRO A 164 -4.42 -13.76 8.36
N ASN A 165 -3.51 -14.20 9.25
CA ASN A 165 -3.37 -13.66 10.59
C ASN A 165 -2.70 -12.27 10.64
N TRP A 166 -2.22 -11.74 9.52
CA TRP A 166 -1.58 -10.42 9.43
C TRP A 166 -2.53 -9.32 8.95
N LEU A 167 -3.77 -9.64 8.58
CA LEU A 167 -4.81 -8.67 8.15
C LEU A 167 -5.20 -7.64 9.24
N GLY A 168 -4.56 -7.65 10.41
CA GLY A 168 -4.79 -6.68 11.48
C GLY A 168 -4.05 -5.36 11.26
N GLN A 169 -4.58 -4.28 11.83
CA GLN A 169 -3.97 -2.94 11.80
C GLN A 169 -3.82 -2.31 13.20
N SER A 170 -3.94 -3.10 14.27
CA SER A 170 -4.07 -2.59 15.64
C SER A 170 -2.90 -1.70 16.07
N VAL A 171 -1.67 -2.07 15.70
CA VAL A 171 -0.46 -1.32 16.09
C VAL A 171 -0.38 -0.02 15.30
N ALA A 172 -0.57 -0.06 13.98
CA ALA A 172 -0.58 1.14 13.16
C ALA A 172 -1.71 2.11 13.55
N ARG A 173 -2.89 1.61 13.90
CA ARG A 173 -4.01 2.44 14.37
C ARG A 173 -3.73 3.08 15.72
N HIS A 174 -3.07 2.37 16.64
CA HIS A 174 -2.61 2.96 17.88
C HIS A 174 -1.63 4.11 17.62
N VAL A 175 -0.64 3.89 16.76
CA VAL A 175 0.33 4.92 16.37
C VAL A 175 -0.34 6.12 15.71
N ALA A 176 -1.26 5.90 14.78
CA ALA A 176 -2.01 6.97 14.12
C ALA A 176 -2.78 7.82 15.14
N ALA A 177 -3.46 7.19 16.10
CA ALA A 177 -4.18 7.89 17.16
C ALA A 177 -3.26 8.75 18.05
N GLU A 178 -2.11 8.19 18.46
CA GLU A 178 -1.11 8.90 19.27
C GLU A 178 -0.47 10.09 18.54
N LEU A 179 -0.33 10.00 17.22
CA LEU A 179 0.16 11.09 16.38
C LEU A 179 -0.93 12.13 16.04
N GLY A 180 -2.18 11.89 16.43
CA GLY A 180 -3.32 12.73 16.02
C GLY A 180 -3.64 12.66 14.52
N VAL A 181 -3.20 11.59 13.86
CA VAL A 181 -3.41 11.36 12.43
C VAL A 181 -4.83 10.85 12.19
N ARG A 182 -5.55 11.54 11.30
CA ARG A 182 -6.81 11.05 10.74
C ARG A 182 -6.52 10.30 9.44
N GLU A 183 -6.91 9.03 9.39
CA GLU A 183 -6.80 8.20 8.19
C GLU A 183 -7.57 8.81 7.01
N ARG A 184 -6.91 8.86 5.85
CA ARG A 184 -7.49 9.17 4.56
C ARG A 184 -8.12 7.92 3.95
N LEU A 185 -9.43 7.98 3.72
CA LEU A 185 -10.13 6.96 2.94
C LEU A 185 -10.06 7.35 1.45
N LEU A 186 -9.57 6.45 0.60
CA LEU A 186 -9.40 6.74 -0.83
C LEU A 186 -10.66 6.50 -1.64
N PHE A 187 -11.48 5.55 -1.21
CA PHE A 187 -12.67 5.14 -1.94
C PHE A 187 -13.91 5.29 -1.04
N SER A 188 -15.07 5.45 -1.67
CA SER A 188 -16.34 5.30 -0.97
C SER A 188 -16.65 3.82 -0.77
N SER A 189 -17.55 3.50 0.16
CA SER A 189 -17.96 2.11 0.43
C SER A 189 -18.91 1.51 -0.62
N GLY A 190 -18.95 2.07 -1.84
CA GLY A 190 -19.56 1.43 -3.01
C GLY A 190 -18.49 0.66 -3.79
N GLY A 191 -18.87 -0.40 -4.51
CA GLY A 191 -17.97 -1.24 -5.30
C GLY A 191 -17.13 -0.47 -6.34
N PRO A 192 -16.21 -1.16 -7.05
CA PRO A 192 -15.41 -0.55 -8.11
C PRO A 192 -16.21 0.33 -9.07
#